data_AF-A0A9E2XY85-F1
#
_entry.id   AF-A0A9E2XY85-F1
#
_cell.length_a   1.000
_cell.length_b   1.000
_cell.length_c   1.000
_cell.angle_alpha   90.00
_cell.angle_beta   90.00
_cell.angle_gamma   90.00
#
_symmetry.space_group_name_H-M   'P 1'
#
loop_
_entity.id
_entity.type
_entity.pdbx_description
1 polymer ?
#
loop_
_entity_poly.entity_id
_entity_poly.type
_entity_poly.pdbx_seq_one_letter_code
_entity_poly.pdbx_strand_id
1 'polypeptide(L)'
;MLNPTFHIYDAAIDTDEAGVDLTAEAKGSPLASKGYTASGNVAVRGFDSIAKLSSGIPFAQHLPVLREIGVEGTATDGTPRLQFHLTSAPTNWITINNNDVSAWFDGSETRAGQPRLLRPSDPPMHGTDVKNVQRALAAAEISVEQDGEYDSATAGAVARFQKQNGLNVSGVVDAATRRRLGVLEGPPRQGGRN
;
A
#
# COMPACT_ATOMS: atom_id res chain seq x y z
N MET A 1 -10.02 -35.82 -0.74
CA MET A 1 -10.52 -34.43 -0.89
C MET A 1 -9.95 -33.86 -2.18
N LEU A 2 -10.76 -33.22 -3.01
CA LEU A 2 -10.32 -32.56 -4.25
C LEU A 2 -9.77 -31.17 -3.89
N ASN A 3 -8.58 -30.84 -4.37
CA ASN A 3 -7.94 -29.53 -4.18
C ASN A 3 -7.80 -28.83 -5.55
N PRO A 4 -8.91 -28.28 -6.10
CA PRO A 4 -8.89 -27.66 -7.41
C PRO A 4 -7.91 -26.48 -7.43
N THR A 5 -7.16 -26.38 -8.52
CA THR A 5 -6.27 -25.26 -8.82
C THR A 5 -6.76 -24.60 -10.11
N PHE A 6 -6.89 -23.28 -10.07
CA PHE A 6 -7.24 -22.47 -11.22
C PHE A 6 -6.00 -21.71 -11.66
N HIS A 7 -5.68 -21.77 -12.95
CA HIS A 7 -4.56 -21.05 -13.55
C HIS A 7 -5.10 -20.03 -14.54
N ILE A 8 -4.64 -18.79 -14.40
CA ILE A 8 -4.80 -17.69 -15.37
C ILE A 8 -3.41 -17.48 -15.96
N TYR A 9 -3.21 -17.96 -17.19
CA TYR A 9 -1.90 -17.95 -17.83
C TYR A 9 -1.49 -16.58 -18.34
N ASP A 10 -2.44 -15.81 -18.90
CA ASP A 10 -2.19 -14.44 -19.33
C ASP A 10 -3.51 -13.69 -19.49
N ALA A 11 -3.60 -12.51 -18.89
CA ALA A 11 -4.67 -11.54 -19.09
C ALA A 11 -4.03 -10.17 -19.22
N ALA A 12 -4.11 -9.57 -20.41
CA ALA A 12 -3.47 -8.31 -20.72
C ALA A 12 -4.47 -7.26 -21.22
N ILE A 13 -4.25 -6.01 -20.81
CA ILE A 13 -4.89 -4.82 -21.38
C ILE A 13 -3.77 -3.90 -21.83
N ASP A 14 -3.74 -3.55 -23.10
CA ASP A 14 -2.69 -2.72 -23.67
C ASP A 14 -3.27 -1.50 -24.42
N THR A 15 -2.69 -0.34 -24.17
CA THR A 15 -3.02 0.93 -24.82
C THR A 15 -1.71 1.60 -25.24
N ASP A 16 -1.74 2.64 -26.07
CA ASP A 16 -0.50 3.30 -26.50
C ASP A 16 0.32 3.85 -25.31
N GLU A 17 -0.34 4.31 -24.23
CA GLU A 17 0.30 4.99 -23.10
C GLU A 17 0.61 4.09 -21.89
N ALA A 18 -0.14 3.02 -21.69
CA ALA A 18 0.00 2.11 -20.55
C ALA A 18 -0.52 0.71 -20.87
N GLY A 19 0.03 -0.28 -20.19
CA GLY A 19 -0.41 -1.68 -20.30
C GLY A 19 -0.30 -2.41 -18.97
N VAL A 20 -1.12 -3.44 -18.79
CA VAL A 20 -1.11 -4.31 -17.62
C VAL A 20 -1.16 -5.75 -18.10
N ASP A 21 -0.22 -6.57 -17.65
CA ASP A 21 -0.19 -8.01 -17.86
C ASP A 21 -0.37 -8.71 -16.51
N LEU A 22 -1.24 -9.71 -16.46
CA LEU A 22 -1.57 -10.45 -15.24
C LEU A 22 -1.45 -11.95 -15.47
N THR A 23 -0.72 -12.60 -14.56
CA THR A 23 -0.64 -14.05 -14.44
C THR A 23 -1.02 -14.43 -13.01
N ALA A 24 -1.84 -15.46 -12.83
CA ALA A 24 -2.30 -15.82 -11.49
C ALA A 24 -2.63 -17.31 -11.34
N GLU A 25 -2.45 -17.81 -10.13
CA GLU A 25 -2.87 -19.12 -9.68
C GLU A 25 -3.72 -18.98 -8.43
N ALA A 26 -4.83 -19.71 -8.37
CA ALA A 26 -5.69 -19.80 -7.19
C ALA A 26 -5.87 -21.25 -6.76
N LYS A 27 -5.76 -21.50 -5.46
CA LYS A 27 -5.91 -22.83 -4.82
C LYS A 27 -6.89 -22.72 -3.68
N GLY A 28 -7.85 -23.64 -3.59
CA GLY A 28 -8.77 -23.66 -2.46
C GLY A 28 -9.70 -24.87 -2.44
N SER A 29 -10.18 -25.21 -1.25
CA SER A 29 -11.15 -26.27 -1.05
C SER A 29 -12.57 -25.76 -1.36
N PRO A 30 -13.33 -26.37 -2.28
CA PRO A 30 -14.67 -25.91 -2.65
C PRO A 30 -15.71 -25.94 -1.51
N LEU A 31 -15.39 -26.59 -0.38
CA LEU A 31 -16.29 -26.79 0.76
C LEU A 31 -15.92 -25.98 2.01
N ALA A 32 -14.86 -25.16 1.99
CA ALA A 32 -14.48 -24.33 3.13
C ALA A 32 -14.59 -22.84 2.77
N SER A 33 -15.50 -22.12 3.40
CA SER A 33 -15.80 -20.69 3.17
C SER A 33 -14.63 -19.73 3.44
N LYS A 34 -13.48 -20.23 3.91
CA LYS A 34 -12.32 -19.42 4.32
C LYS A 34 -10.96 -19.93 3.79
N GLY A 35 -10.94 -20.88 2.86
CA GLY A 35 -9.73 -21.63 2.48
C GLY A 35 -9.08 -21.29 1.14
N TYR A 36 -9.44 -20.17 0.51
CA TYR A 36 -8.86 -19.79 -0.77
C TYR A 36 -7.56 -19.02 -0.58
N THR A 37 -6.54 -19.43 -1.32
CA THR A 37 -5.27 -18.73 -1.47
C THR A 37 -5.08 -18.42 -2.94
N ALA A 38 -4.59 -17.24 -3.25
CA ALA A 38 -4.27 -16.84 -4.62
C ALA A 38 -2.89 -16.21 -4.65
N SER A 39 -2.16 -16.41 -5.74
CA SER A 39 -0.87 -15.78 -5.99
C SER A 39 -0.78 -15.42 -7.45
N GLY A 40 -0.25 -14.25 -7.78
CA GLY A 40 -0.11 -13.83 -9.16
C GLY A 40 0.89 -12.72 -9.33
N ASN A 41 1.41 -12.58 -10.54
CA ASN A 41 2.27 -11.47 -10.93
C ASN A 41 1.49 -10.51 -11.81
N VAL A 42 1.59 -9.23 -11.47
CA VAL A 42 1.06 -8.13 -12.27
C VAL A 42 2.24 -7.29 -12.73
N ALA A 43 2.42 -7.17 -14.04
CA ALA A 43 3.41 -6.30 -14.63
C ALA A 43 2.72 -5.09 -15.26
N VAL A 44 3.19 -3.89 -14.94
CA VAL A 44 2.58 -2.64 -15.39
C VAL A 44 3.58 -1.85 -16.23
N ARG A 45 3.25 -1.62 -17.50
CA ARG A 45 4.00 -0.74 -18.42
C ARG A 45 3.43 0.67 -18.37
N GLY A 46 4.30 1.68 -18.44
CA GLY A 46 3.86 3.08 -18.46
C GLY A 46 3.23 3.53 -17.14
N PHE A 47 3.74 3.05 -16.01
CA PHE A 47 3.20 3.35 -14.67
C PHE A 47 3.08 4.88 -14.41
N ASP A 48 4.00 5.68 -14.94
CA ASP A 48 3.94 7.15 -14.88
C ASP A 48 2.72 7.76 -15.59
N SER A 49 2.19 7.09 -16.61
CA SER A 49 1.01 7.52 -17.37
C SER A 49 -0.28 7.25 -16.61
N ILE A 50 -0.29 6.31 -15.66
CA ILE A 50 -1.51 5.94 -14.90
C ILE A 50 -2.09 7.14 -14.15
N ALA A 51 -1.23 7.99 -13.57
CA ALA A 51 -1.67 9.19 -12.85
C ALA A 51 -2.48 10.15 -13.74
N LYS A 52 -2.18 10.19 -15.05
CA LYS A 52 -2.88 11.03 -16.03
C LYS A 52 -4.25 10.46 -16.40
N LEU A 53 -4.39 9.14 -16.37
CA LEU A 53 -5.60 8.41 -16.70
C LEU A 53 -6.56 8.25 -15.51
N SER A 54 -6.05 8.41 -14.28
CA SER A 54 -6.80 8.16 -13.05
C SER A 54 -7.63 9.33 -12.53
N SER A 55 -7.93 10.35 -13.36
CA SER A 55 -8.72 11.51 -12.94
C SER A 55 -10.12 11.07 -12.45
N GLY A 56 -10.27 10.91 -11.14
CA GLY A 56 -11.51 10.46 -10.48
C GLY A 56 -11.46 9.07 -9.80
N ILE A 57 -10.33 8.36 -9.84
CA ILE A 57 -10.19 7.07 -9.12
C ILE A 57 -9.40 7.30 -7.82
N PRO A 58 -9.91 6.86 -6.65
CA PRO A 58 -9.21 6.99 -5.36
C PRO A 58 -7.89 6.22 -5.30
N PHE A 59 -7.53 5.49 -6.36
CA PHE A 59 -6.28 4.75 -6.48
C PHE A 59 -5.06 5.65 -6.72
N ALA A 60 -5.25 6.85 -7.28
CA ALA A 60 -4.16 7.79 -7.55
C ALA A 60 -3.33 8.12 -6.31
N GLN A 61 -3.98 8.20 -5.14
CA GLN A 61 -3.32 8.50 -3.86
C GLN A 61 -2.34 7.41 -3.41
N HIS A 62 -2.46 6.19 -3.94
CA HIS A 62 -1.59 5.07 -3.62
C HIS A 62 -0.44 4.90 -4.62
N LEU A 63 -0.45 5.61 -5.76
CA LEU A 63 0.59 5.48 -6.80
C LEU A 63 2.01 5.71 -6.27
N PRO A 64 2.28 6.71 -5.39
CA PRO A 64 3.61 6.89 -4.83
C PRO A 64 4.06 5.69 -4.00
N VAL A 65 3.15 5.10 -3.23
CA VAL A 65 3.42 3.92 -2.39
C VAL A 65 3.66 2.68 -3.26
N LEU A 66 2.82 2.48 -4.27
CA LEU A 66 2.95 1.36 -5.21
C LEU A 66 4.27 1.42 -5.97
N ARG A 67 4.77 2.60 -6.31
CA ARG A 67 6.10 2.75 -6.90
C ARG A 67 7.21 2.24 -5.98
N GLU A 68 7.09 2.46 -4.67
CA GLU A 68 8.10 2.01 -3.71
C GLU A 68 8.06 0.50 -3.46
N ILE A 69 6.87 -0.09 -3.51
CA ILE A 69 6.64 -1.53 -3.32
C ILE A 69 7.01 -2.32 -4.58
N GLY A 70 6.72 -1.77 -5.75
CA GLY A 70 6.94 -2.42 -7.04
C GLY A 70 8.41 -2.72 -7.30
N VAL A 71 8.66 -3.80 -8.04
CA VAL A 71 10.00 -4.17 -8.50
C VAL A 71 10.16 -3.66 -9.92
N GLU A 72 11.12 -2.77 -10.13
CA GLU A 72 11.47 -2.29 -11.47
C GLU A 72 12.07 -3.44 -12.29
N GLY A 73 11.57 -3.60 -13.50
CA GLY A 73 12.08 -4.56 -14.46
C GLY A 73 11.92 -4.04 -15.89
N THR A 74 12.38 -4.85 -16.84
CA THR A 74 12.25 -4.56 -18.27
C THR A 74 11.66 -5.77 -18.95
N ALA A 75 10.69 -5.55 -19.84
CA ALA A 75 10.23 -6.61 -20.73
C ALA A 75 11.31 -6.99 -21.74
N THR A 76 11.09 -8.09 -22.43
CA THR A 76 12.00 -8.63 -23.45
C THR A 76 12.25 -7.65 -24.60
N ASP A 77 11.32 -6.72 -24.84
CA ASP A 77 11.41 -5.63 -25.83
C ASP A 77 12.14 -4.37 -25.30
N GLY A 78 12.63 -4.40 -24.06
CA GLY A 78 13.32 -3.30 -23.40
C GLY A 78 12.40 -2.26 -22.76
N THR A 79 11.09 -2.44 -22.81
CA THR A 79 10.15 -1.50 -22.18
C THR A 79 10.18 -1.61 -20.65
N PRO A 80 10.24 -0.49 -19.91
CA PRO A 80 10.23 -0.52 -18.46
C PRO A 80 8.88 -1.00 -17.92
N ARG A 81 8.92 -1.91 -16.94
CA ARG A 81 7.75 -2.48 -16.27
C ARG A 81 7.92 -2.44 -14.77
N LEU A 82 6.85 -2.14 -14.06
CA LEU A 82 6.78 -2.26 -12.61
C LEU A 82 6.05 -3.56 -12.27
N GLN A 83 6.73 -4.47 -11.57
CA GLN A 83 6.23 -5.80 -11.24
C GLN A 83 5.74 -5.88 -9.80
N PHE A 84 4.60 -6.54 -9.63
CA PHE A 84 3.94 -6.75 -8.36
C PHE A 84 3.59 -8.23 -8.21
N HIS A 85 4.14 -8.87 -7.18
CA HIS A 85 3.74 -10.19 -6.74
C HIS A 85 2.62 -10.05 -5.71
N LEU A 86 1.41 -10.39 -6.11
CA LEU A 86 0.24 -10.35 -5.23
C LEU A 86 0.05 -11.73 -4.63
N THR A 87 -0.14 -11.80 -3.31
CA THR A 87 -0.62 -13.03 -2.67
C THR A 87 -1.80 -12.76 -1.74
N SER A 88 -2.71 -13.71 -1.67
CA SER A 88 -3.88 -13.71 -0.81
C SER A 88 -3.85 -14.96 0.07
N ALA A 89 -3.96 -14.77 1.38
CA ALA A 89 -4.05 -15.84 2.36
C ALA A 89 -5.03 -15.47 3.50
N PRO A 90 -5.59 -16.45 4.23
CA PRO A 90 -6.39 -16.15 5.42
C PRO A 90 -5.63 -15.23 6.39
N THR A 91 -6.32 -14.21 6.91
CA THR A 91 -5.79 -13.10 7.73
C THR A 91 -5.05 -11.99 6.96
N ASN A 92 -4.37 -12.29 5.85
CA ASN A 92 -3.74 -11.30 4.97
C ASN A 92 -4.35 -11.39 3.57
N TRP A 93 -5.55 -10.82 3.44
CA TRP A 93 -6.39 -11.03 2.26
C TRP A 93 -5.72 -10.51 0.96
N ILE A 94 -4.84 -9.50 1.03
CA ILE A 94 -3.92 -9.11 -0.04
C ILE A 94 -2.58 -8.67 0.55
N THR A 95 -1.48 -9.21 0.02
CA THR A 95 -0.12 -8.68 0.18
C THR A 95 0.49 -8.40 -1.19
N ILE A 96 1.36 -7.40 -1.27
CA ILE A 96 2.05 -6.99 -2.50
C ILE A 96 3.56 -7.02 -2.24
N ASN A 97 4.29 -7.87 -2.96
CA ASN A 97 5.73 -8.10 -2.76
C ASN A 97 6.04 -8.39 -1.28
N ASN A 98 5.21 -9.23 -0.66
CA ASN A 98 5.21 -9.59 0.77
C ASN A 98 4.89 -8.44 1.75
N ASN A 99 4.55 -7.25 1.25
CA ASN A 99 4.06 -6.16 2.09
C ASN A 99 2.57 -6.31 2.34
N ASP A 100 2.17 -6.28 3.61
CA ASP A 100 0.77 -6.25 4.01
C ASP A 100 0.17 -4.89 3.66
N VAL A 101 -0.74 -4.91 2.68
CA VAL A 101 -1.50 -3.73 2.22
C VAL A 101 -2.95 -3.82 2.68
N SER A 102 -3.29 -4.77 3.54
CA SER A 102 -4.67 -4.99 4.01
C SER A 102 -5.26 -3.72 4.60
N ALA A 103 -4.45 -2.90 5.27
CA ALA A 103 -4.83 -1.62 5.87
C ALA A 103 -5.33 -0.55 4.87
N TRP A 104 -5.07 -0.69 3.56
CA TRP A 104 -5.63 0.20 2.54
C TRP A 104 -7.12 -0.04 2.30
N PHE A 105 -7.58 -1.26 2.58
CA PHE A 105 -8.92 -1.72 2.19
C PHE A 105 -9.75 -2.14 3.40
N ASP A 106 -9.10 -2.53 4.48
CA ASP A 106 -9.76 -2.73 5.76
C ASP A 106 -10.05 -1.34 6.38
N GLY A 107 -11.33 -1.02 6.46
CA GLY A 107 -11.82 0.15 7.17
C GLY A 107 -11.63 0.07 8.69
N SER A 108 -11.01 -0.98 9.24
CA SER A 108 -10.87 -1.17 10.69
C SER A 108 -10.04 -0.06 11.34
N GLU A 109 -10.79 0.84 11.98
CA GLU A 109 -10.30 1.89 12.82
C GLU A 109 -9.58 1.33 14.06
N THR A 110 -8.53 2.06 14.44
CA THR A 110 -7.94 2.17 15.77
C THR A 110 -8.70 1.45 16.89
N ARG A 111 -8.11 0.42 17.49
CA ARG A 111 -8.60 -0.11 18.78
C ARG A 111 -8.63 1.03 19.80
N ALA A 112 -9.74 1.17 20.54
CA ALA A 112 -9.91 2.20 21.55
C ALA A 112 -8.68 2.28 22.47
N GLY A 113 -7.99 3.43 22.48
CA GLY A 113 -6.79 3.67 23.28
C GLY A 113 -5.45 3.62 22.52
N GLN A 114 -5.43 3.28 21.23
CA GLN A 114 -4.21 3.32 20.40
C GLN A 114 -4.12 4.62 19.57
N PRO A 115 -2.91 5.10 19.20
CA PRO A 115 -2.75 6.18 18.24
C PRO A 115 -3.45 5.84 16.92
N ARG A 116 -4.14 6.81 16.32
CA ARG A 116 -4.85 6.57 15.05
C ARG A 116 -3.89 6.11 13.96
N LEU A 117 -4.32 5.16 13.14
CA LEU A 117 -3.56 4.68 12.00
C LEU A 117 -3.58 5.76 10.90
N LEU A 118 -2.42 6.28 10.48
CA LEU A 118 -2.37 7.26 9.39
C LEU A 118 -2.20 6.55 8.05
N ARG A 119 -3.05 6.89 7.08
CA ARG A 119 -3.06 6.28 5.75
C ARG A 119 -3.49 7.28 4.70
N PRO A 120 -3.19 7.02 3.41
CA PRO A 120 -3.81 7.76 2.32
C PRO A 120 -5.34 7.64 2.43
N SER A 121 -6.04 8.76 2.44
CA SER A 121 -7.50 8.81 2.47
C SER A 121 -8.02 10.00 1.67
N ASP A 122 -9.28 9.93 1.25
CA ASP A 122 -10.00 11.04 0.62
C ASP A 122 -11.27 11.35 1.45
N PRO A 123 -11.36 12.53 2.11
CA PRO A 123 -10.35 13.59 2.16
C PRO A 123 -9.08 13.18 2.94
N PRO A 124 -7.94 13.86 2.73
CA PRO A 124 -6.68 13.58 3.42
C PRO A 124 -6.83 13.64 4.95
N MET A 125 -6.02 12.86 5.67
CA MET A 125 -6.00 12.95 7.12
C MET A 125 -5.25 14.21 7.55
N HIS A 126 -5.85 15.05 8.38
CA HIS A 126 -5.20 16.24 8.92
C HIS A 126 -4.97 16.11 10.42
N GLY A 127 -3.87 16.68 10.93
CA GLY A 127 -3.67 16.78 12.38
C GLY A 127 -2.23 17.04 12.82
N THR A 128 -2.09 17.25 14.13
CA THR A 128 -0.76 17.45 14.75
C THR A 128 0.10 16.19 14.65
N ASP A 129 -0.53 15.02 14.71
CA ASP A 129 0.12 13.73 14.56
C ASP A 129 0.70 13.49 13.16
N VAL A 130 0.00 13.95 12.11
CA VAL A 130 0.51 13.97 10.74
C VAL A 130 1.73 14.88 10.64
N LYS A 131 1.63 16.10 11.21
CA LYS A 131 2.76 17.04 11.23
C LYS A 131 3.96 16.50 11.99
N ASN A 132 3.75 15.77 13.08
CA ASN A 132 4.82 15.11 13.83
C ASN A 132 5.50 14.02 12.99
N VAL A 133 4.74 13.23 12.23
CA VAL A 133 5.27 12.25 11.28
C VAL A 133 6.06 12.94 10.17
N GLN A 134 5.51 13.97 9.52
CA GLN A 134 6.19 14.71 8.46
C GLN A 134 7.51 15.32 8.95
N ARG A 135 7.54 15.88 10.17
CA ARG A 135 8.77 16.37 10.78
C ARG A 135 9.79 15.25 11.02
N ALA A 136 9.36 14.10 11.50
CA ALA A 136 10.23 12.96 11.72
C ALA A 136 10.78 12.37 10.41
N LEU A 137 9.98 12.37 9.34
CA LEU A 137 10.42 11.98 7.99
C LEU A 137 11.47 12.96 7.46
N ALA A 138 11.25 14.27 7.60
CA ALA A 138 12.23 15.28 7.23
C ALA A 138 13.54 15.14 8.02
N ALA A 139 13.45 14.81 9.32
CA ALA A 139 14.62 14.53 10.16
C ALA A 139 15.35 13.23 9.76
N ALA A 140 14.66 12.30 9.10
CA ALA A 140 15.23 11.10 8.49
C ALA A 140 15.72 11.34 7.04
N GLU A 141 15.91 12.60 6.64
CA GLU A 141 16.37 13.02 5.30
C GLU A 141 15.43 12.62 4.16
N ILE A 142 14.14 12.42 4.45
CA ILE A 142 13.11 12.15 3.45
C ILE A 142 12.34 13.43 3.16
N SER A 143 12.39 13.89 1.91
CA SER A 143 11.66 15.08 1.46
C SER A 143 10.16 14.89 1.58
N VAL A 144 9.51 15.73 2.37
CA VAL A 144 8.05 15.78 2.56
C VAL A 144 7.63 17.19 2.99
N GLU A 145 6.43 17.60 2.62
CA GLU A 145 5.83 18.84 3.11
C GLU A 145 5.39 18.68 4.58
N GLN A 146 5.41 19.77 5.36
CA GLN A 146 5.10 19.77 6.80
C GLN A 146 3.84 20.60 7.11
N ASP A 147 2.84 20.45 6.26
CA ASP A 147 1.54 21.12 6.30
C ASP A 147 0.56 20.48 7.30
N GLY A 148 0.81 19.25 7.72
CA GLY A 148 -0.07 18.46 8.57
C GLY A 148 -1.16 17.72 7.80
N GLU A 149 -1.03 17.56 6.49
CA GLU A 149 -1.94 16.84 5.60
C GLU A 149 -1.32 15.51 5.14
N TYR A 150 -2.04 14.40 5.32
CA TYR A 150 -1.59 13.08 4.89
C TYR A 150 -2.01 12.83 3.45
N ASP A 151 -1.31 13.48 2.54
CA ASP A 151 -1.54 13.40 1.11
C ASP A 151 -0.77 12.23 0.47
N SER A 152 -0.88 12.11 -0.86
CA SER A 152 -0.16 11.07 -1.62
C SER A 152 1.38 11.22 -1.54
N ALA A 153 1.90 12.45 -1.44
CA ALA A 153 3.33 12.69 -1.29
C ALA A 153 3.83 12.23 0.08
N THR A 154 3.09 12.53 1.14
CA THR A 154 3.35 12.06 2.50
C THR A 154 3.32 10.53 2.58
N ALA A 155 2.34 9.90 1.93
CA ALA A 155 2.28 8.45 1.85
C ALA A 155 3.51 7.83 1.16
N GLY A 156 3.95 8.42 0.04
CA GLY A 156 5.19 8.02 -0.64
C GLY A 156 6.43 8.19 0.23
N ALA A 157 6.51 9.29 0.99
CA ALA A 157 7.60 9.52 1.95
C ALA A 157 7.62 8.48 3.08
N VAL A 158 6.46 8.11 3.62
CA VAL A 158 6.33 7.03 4.61
C VAL A 158 6.75 5.68 4.02
N ALA A 159 6.33 5.37 2.79
CA ALA A 159 6.72 4.13 2.13
C ALA A 159 8.25 4.05 1.91
N ARG A 160 8.88 5.15 1.50
CA ARG A 160 10.35 5.26 1.40
C ARG A 160 11.03 5.02 2.74
N PHE A 161 10.51 5.63 3.81
CA PHE A 161 11.04 5.41 5.16
C PHE A 161 10.94 3.93 5.56
N GLN A 162 9.77 3.32 5.35
CA GLN A 162 9.55 1.91 5.68
C GLN A 162 10.53 1.02 4.93
N LYS A 163 10.73 1.28 3.63
CA LYS A 163 11.68 0.56 2.78
C LYS A 163 13.12 0.69 3.28
N GLN A 164 13.57 1.91 3.59
CA GLN A 164 14.92 2.18 4.11
C GLN A 164 15.17 1.52 5.48
N ASN A 165 14.12 1.29 6.26
CA ASN A 165 14.23 0.77 7.62
C ASN A 165 13.84 -0.72 7.74
N GLY A 166 13.63 -1.42 6.63
CA GLY A 166 13.25 -2.84 6.61
C GLY A 166 11.89 -3.11 7.26
N LEU A 167 10.99 -2.12 7.24
CA LEU A 167 9.61 -2.26 7.70
C LEU A 167 8.71 -2.70 6.54
N ASN A 168 7.50 -3.14 6.89
CA ASN A 168 6.44 -3.39 5.93
C ASN A 168 6.12 -2.11 5.14
N VAL A 169 6.39 -2.10 3.83
CA VAL A 169 6.19 -0.95 2.95
C VAL A 169 4.73 -0.91 2.54
N SER A 170 3.92 -0.17 3.30
CA SER A 170 2.51 0.04 3.01
C SER A 170 2.15 1.51 2.90
N GLY A 171 3.06 2.44 3.20
CA GLY A 171 2.73 3.86 3.27
C GLY A 171 1.69 4.19 4.34
N VAL A 172 1.46 3.28 5.30
CA VAL A 172 0.57 3.44 6.44
C VAL A 172 1.40 3.56 7.72
N VAL A 173 1.15 4.58 8.53
CA VAL A 173 1.87 4.80 9.80
C VAL A 173 1.21 4.02 10.93
N ASP A 174 1.65 2.77 11.09
CA ASP A 174 1.28 1.89 12.18
C ASP A 174 2.16 2.09 13.43
N ALA A 175 1.91 1.31 14.48
CA ALA A 175 2.67 1.39 15.72
C ALA A 175 4.17 1.08 15.53
N ALA A 176 4.52 0.17 14.61
CA ALA A 176 5.92 -0.15 14.31
C ALA A 176 6.63 1.02 13.61
N THR A 177 5.97 1.63 12.62
CA THR A 177 6.45 2.80 11.89
C THR A 177 6.62 3.99 12.84
N ARG A 178 5.63 4.27 13.70
CA ARG A 178 5.71 5.33 14.74
C ARG A 178 6.89 5.12 15.68
N ARG A 179 7.09 3.90 16.18
CA ARG A 179 8.24 3.55 17.04
C ARG A 179 9.56 3.83 16.33
N ARG A 180 9.67 3.45 15.05
CA ARG A 180 10.90 3.63 14.27
C ARG A 180 11.19 5.09 13.94
N LEU A 181 10.16 5.89 13.70
CA LEU A 181 10.23 7.35 13.53
C LEU A 181 10.53 8.10 14.83
N GLY A 182 10.39 7.45 15.99
CA GLY A 182 10.46 8.11 17.29
C GLY A 182 9.24 8.98 17.61
N VAL A 183 8.14 8.82 16.87
CA VAL A 183 6.87 9.55 17.07
C VAL A 183 5.98 8.70 17.96
N LEU A 184 6.36 8.57 19.23
CA LEU A 184 5.50 7.96 20.25
C LEU A 184 4.46 8.99 20.68
N GLU A 185 3.26 8.92 20.11
CA GLU A 185 2.16 9.70 20.65
C GLU A 185 1.75 9.14 22.01
N GLY A 186 1.78 10.02 23.02
CA GLY A 186 1.20 9.77 24.34
C GLY A 186 -0.30 9.47 24.24
N PRO A 187 -0.91 8.95 25.32
CA PRO A 187 -2.27 8.43 25.31
C PRO A 187 -3.27 9.46 24.76
N PRO A 188 -4.38 9.01 24.16
CA PRO A 188 -5.37 9.89 23.57
C PRO A 188 -5.80 10.93 24.61
N ARG A 189 -5.82 12.21 24.23
CA ARG A 189 -6.49 13.22 25.06
C ARG A 189 -7.94 12.75 25.21
N GLN A 190 -8.31 12.35 26.43
CA GLN A 190 -9.69 12.15 26.82
C GLN A 190 -10.43 13.45 26.47
N GLY A 191 -11.19 13.43 25.38
CA GLY A 191 -12.19 14.45 25.11
C GLY A 191 -13.16 14.43 26.29
N GLY A 192 -13.23 15.57 26.98
CA GLY A 192 -13.90 15.71 28.26
C GLY A 192 -15.38 15.33 28.20
N ARG A 193 -15.83 14.75 29.31
CA ARG A 193 -17.23 14.83 29.72
C ARG A 193 -17.60 16.31 29.84
N ASN A 194 -18.68 16.72 29.20
CA ASN A 194 -19.60 17.73 29.69
C ASN A 194 -20.97 17.49 29.05
#